data_AF-A0A4R3H3Q4-F1
#
_entry.id   AF-A0A4R3H3Q4-F1
#
_cell.length_a   1.000
_cell.length_b   1.000
_cell.length_c   1.000
_cell.angle_alpha   90.00
_cell.angle_beta   90.00
_cell.angle_gamma   90.00
#
_symmetry.space_group_name_H-M   'P 1'
#
loop_
_entity.id
_entity.type
_entity.pdbx_description
1 polymer ?
#
loop_
_entity_poly.entity_id
_entity_poly.type
_entity_poly.pdbx_seq_one_letter_code
_entity_poly.pdbx_strand_id
1 'polypeptide(L)'
;MLALGCGLAGAAQAQDYVRADCRAQLDPGPLRFDTSLHQRWYRRFWTGDCDHLPLCIPGSPNWNSIVGKLLVRGGPTEQAALLPKACRLGQMIGLEWARDKKVRRIDTRDLHAFKGQLEVSGDALRGVEQVEASARTKMAR
;
A
#
# COMPACT_ATOMS: atom_id res chain seq x y z
N MET A 1 -27.10 -16.78 35.16
CA MET A 1 -26.99 -15.92 33.95
C MET A 1 -25.59 -16.09 33.40
N LEU A 2 -25.44 -16.73 32.23
CA LEU A 2 -24.15 -16.79 31.54
C LEU A 2 -23.86 -15.41 30.93
N ALA A 3 -22.81 -14.75 31.41
CA ALA A 3 -22.26 -13.57 30.77
C ALA A 3 -21.38 -14.04 29.60
N LEU A 4 -21.89 -13.93 28.37
CA LEU A 4 -21.06 -13.99 27.17
C LEU A 4 -20.14 -12.77 27.15
N GLY A 5 -18.88 -12.96 27.52
CA GLY A 5 -17.82 -12.01 27.24
C GLY A 5 -17.56 -12.00 25.72
N CYS A 6 -18.10 -11.01 25.02
CA CYS A 6 -17.67 -10.69 23.66
C CYS A 6 -16.19 -10.32 23.70
N GLY A 7 -15.33 -11.19 23.17
CA GLY A 7 -13.94 -10.86 22.93
C GLY A 7 -13.87 -9.65 21.98
N LEU A 8 -13.17 -8.60 22.42
CA LEU A 8 -12.72 -7.51 21.56
C LEU A 8 -11.75 -8.11 20.53
N ALA A 9 -12.27 -8.57 19.40
CA ALA A 9 -11.45 -8.82 18.22
C ALA A 9 -10.86 -7.47 17.82
N GLY A 10 -9.60 -7.23 18.18
CA GLY A 10 -8.89 -6.01 17.87
C GLY A 10 -9.04 -5.72 16.39
N ALA A 11 -9.66 -4.59 16.04
CA ALA A 11 -9.67 -4.09 14.70
C ALA A 11 -8.22 -3.83 14.33
N ALA A 12 -7.57 -4.77 13.64
CA ALA A 12 -6.25 -4.56 13.05
C ALA A 12 -6.35 -3.26 12.25
N GLN A 13 -5.69 -2.22 12.74
CA GLN A 13 -5.74 -0.92 12.13
C GLN A 13 -4.95 -1.06 10.83
N ALA A 14 -5.40 -0.44 9.75
CA ALA A 14 -4.71 -0.48 8.46
C ALA A 14 -3.22 -0.05 8.55
N GLN A 15 -2.88 0.69 9.61
CA GLN A 15 -1.55 1.14 9.99
C GLN A 15 -0.64 0.00 10.47
N ASP A 16 -1.21 -1.10 10.97
CA ASP A 16 -0.48 -2.26 11.48
C ASP A 16 0.23 -3.03 10.37
N TYR A 17 -0.29 -2.97 9.14
CA TYR A 17 0.29 -3.62 7.96
C TYR A 17 1.49 -2.84 7.38
N VAL A 18 1.63 -1.59 7.78
CA VAL A 18 2.60 -0.66 7.22
C VAL A 18 3.86 -0.66 8.08
N ARG A 19 5.02 -0.55 7.44
CA ARG A 19 6.30 -0.37 8.14
C ARG A 19 6.23 0.75 9.15
N ALA A 20 6.94 0.59 10.26
CA ALA A 20 6.95 1.53 11.38
C ALA A 20 7.34 2.97 10.97
N ASP A 21 8.34 3.11 10.09
CA ASP A 21 8.82 4.40 9.58
C ASP A 21 7.81 5.11 8.67
N CYS A 22 6.89 4.37 8.05
CA CYS A 22 5.80 4.94 7.27
C CYS A 22 4.62 5.40 8.12
N ARG A 23 4.39 4.86 9.32
CA ARG A 23 3.18 5.15 10.12
C ARG A 23 3.00 6.64 10.42
N ALA A 24 4.08 7.33 10.73
CA ALA A 24 4.07 8.78 10.98
C ALA A 24 3.87 9.64 9.71
N GLN A 25 3.93 9.03 8.52
CA GLN A 25 3.83 9.72 7.23
C GLN A 25 2.44 9.59 6.59
N LEU A 26 1.62 8.67 7.08
CA LEU A 26 0.30 8.39 6.52
C LEU A 26 -0.73 9.40 7.00
N ASP A 27 -1.83 9.51 6.24
CA ASP A 27 -2.97 10.29 6.69
C ASP A 27 -3.49 9.73 8.04
N PRO A 28 -3.65 10.58 9.07
CA PRO A 28 -3.98 10.14 10.44
C PRO A 28 -5.44 9.71 10.60
N GLY A 29 -6.27 9.89 9.58
CA GLY A 29 -7.67 9.50 9.61
C GLY A 29 -7.85 7.97 9.61
N PRO A 30 -8.92 7.45 10.22
CA PRO A 30 -9.22 6.03 10.13
C PRO A 30 -9.44 5.63 8.67
N LEU A 31 -8.67 4.65 8.21
CA LEU A 31 -8.87 4.07 6.89
C LEU A 31 -10.21 3.33 6.86
N ARG A 32 -11.07 3.73 5.93
CA ARG A 32 -12.39 3.12 5.75
C ARG A 32 -12.32 2.12 4.61
N PHE A 33 -12.72 0.88 4.91
CA PHE A 33 -12.91 -0.16 3.92
C PHE A 33 -14.39 -0.52 3.86
N ASP A 34 -14.93 -0.69 2.65
CA ASP A 34 -16.33 -1.06 2.50
C ASP A 34 -16.61 -2.48 3.01
N THR A 35 -15.59 -3.36 2.98
CA THR A 35 -15.70 -4.76 3.41
C THR A 35 -14.41 -5.26 4.07
N SER A 36 -14.51 -6.33 4.86
CA SER A 36 -13.35 -7.03 5.41
C SER A 36 -12.47 -7.65 4.31
N LEU A 37 -13.04 -7.95 3.14
CA LEU A 37 -12.29 -8.42 1.98
C LEU A 37 -11.36 -7.33 1.44
N HIS A 38 -11.83 -6.07 1.35
CA HIS A 38 -10.99 -4.93 0.93
C HIS A 38 -9.84 -4.71 1.93
N GLN A 39 -10.11 -4.82 3.23
CA GLN A 39 -9.06 -4.74 4.25
C GLN A 39 -7.98 -5.82 4.06
N ARG A 40 -8.37 -7.08 3.76
CA ARG A 40 -7.41 -8.17 3.50
C ARG A 40 -6.59 -7.92 2.22
N TRP A 41 -7.22 -7.41 1.15
CA TRP A 41 -6.47 -7.00 -0.05
C TRP A 41 -5.51 -5.85 0.24
N TYR A 42 -5.90 -4.87 1.06
CA TYR A 42 -5.01 -3.79 1.49
C TYR A 42 -3.82 -4.32 2.29
N ARG A 43 -4.04 -5.28 3.20
CA ARG A 43 -2.95 -6.02 3.87
C ARG A 43 -2.03 -6.69 2.85
N ARG A 44 -2.58 -7.42 1.87
CA ARG A 44 -1.80 -8.09 0.81
C ARG A 44 -0.94 -7.12 0.01
N PHE A 45 -1.46 -5.93 -0.30
CA PHE A 45 -0.71 -4.89 -0.99
C PHE A 45 0.55 -4.48 -0.20
N TRP A 46 0.38 -4.23 1.10
CA TRP A 46 1.48 -3.77 1.95
C TRP A 46 2.47 -4.86 2.32
N THR A 47 2.00 -6.05 2.72
CA THR A 47 2.84 -7.07 3.37
C THR A 47 3.20 -8.24 2.47
N GLY A 48 2.44 -8.50 1.40
CA GLY A 48 2.58 -9.74 0.65
C GLY A 48 1.76 -10.90 1.19
N ASP A 49 1.11 -10.73 2.34
CA ASP A 49 0.33 -11.77 3.00
C ASP A 49 -1.05 -11.92 2.34
N CYS A 50 -1.39 -13.15 1.97
CA CYS A 50 -2.66 -13.45 1.33
C CYS A 50 -3.81 -13.62 2.31
N ASP A 51 -3.59 -13.94 3.58
CA ASP A 51 -4.65 -14.12 4.59
C ASP A 51 -6.02 -14.59 4.04
N HIS A 52 -6.11 -15.86 3.64
CA HIS A 52 -7.35 -16.47 3.12
C HIS A 52 -8.00 -15.78 1.90
N LEU A 53 -7.26 -14.92 1.18
CA LEU A 53 -7.74 -14.30 -0.05
C LEU A 53 -7.86 -15.35 -1.17
N PRO A 54 -9.00 -15.41 -1.87
CA PRO A 54 -9.16 -16.30 -3.00
C PRO A 54 -8.23 -15.88 -4.14
N LEU A 55 -7.60 -16.86 -4.79
CA LEU A 55 -6.73 -16.64 -5.97
C LEU A 55 -5.54 -15.71 -5.69
N CYS A 56 -5.07 -15.66 -4.45
CA CYS A 56 -3.93 -14.84 -4.06
C CYS A 56 -2.61 -15.62 -4.09
N ILE A 57 -1.58 -15.01 -4.66
CA ILE A 57 -0.20 -15.51 -4.62
C ILE A 57 0.53 -14.77 -3.50
N PRO A 58 1.05 -15.46 -2.46
CA PRO A 58 1.72 -14.80 -1.34
C PRO A 58 3.12 -14.33 -1.73
N GLY A 59 3.64 -13.37 -0.96
CA GLY A 59 5.02 -12.89 -1.06
C GLY A 59 5.18 -11.64 -1.94
N SER A 60 6.37 -11.51 -2.53
CA SER A 60 6.75 -10.32 -3.31
C SER A 60 6.12 -10.30 -4.70
N PRO A 61 5.92 -9.10 -5.30
CA PRO A 61 6.15 -7.79 -4.71
C PRO A 61 5.07 -7.38 -3.69
N ASN A 62 5.49 -6.60 -2.69
CA ASN A 62 4.63 -5.89 -1.73
C ASN A 62 5.23 -4.50 -1.45
N TRP A 63 4.40 -3.55 -1.01
CA TRP A 63 4.83 -2.16 -0.88
C TRP A 63 5.87 -1.94 0.23
N ASN A 64 5.81 -2.67 1.35
CA ASN A 64 6.81 -2.56 2.41
C ASN A 64 8.24 -2.87 1.89
N SER A 65 8.37 -3.92 1.08
CA SER A 65 9.64 -4.27 0.43
C SER A 65 10.04 -3.26 -0.64
N ILE A 66 9.09 -2.70 -1.40
CA ILE A 66 9.36 -1.66 -2.40
C ILE A 66 9.92 -0.40 -1.73
N VAL A 67 9.30 0.08 -0.65
CA VAL A 67 9.81 1.24 0.12
C VAL A 67 11.25 1.00 0.57
N GLY A 68 11.59 -0.22 1.02
CA GLY A 68 12.94 -0.54 1.46
C GLY A 68 13.96 -0.40 0.34
N LYS A 69 13.64 -0.94 -0.83
CA LYS A 69 14.49 -0.81 -2.02
C LYS A 69 14.65 0.64 -2.48
N LEU A 70 13.57 1.43 -2.40
CA LEU A 70 13.61 2.86 -2.74
C LEU A 70 14.55 3.62 -1.80
N LEU A 71 14.44 3.43 -0.48
CA LEU A 71 15.28 4.11 0.51
C LEU A 71 16.75 3.72 0.42
N VAL A 72 17.05 2.47 0.10
CA VAL A 72 18.43 2.02 -0.17
C VAL A 72 18.97 2.70 -1.42
N ARG A 73 18.17 2.77 -2.49
CA ARG A 73 18.58 3.36 -3.76
C ARG A 73 18.79 4.88 -3.70
N GLY A 74 17.91 5.61 -3.03
CA GLY A 74 18.08 7.07 -2.88
C GLY A 74 19.20 7.47 -1.91
N GLY A 75 19.61 6.55 -1.04
CA GLY A 75 20.67 6.79 -0.06
C GLY A 75 20.28 7.79 1.05
N PRO A 76 21.17 8.00 2.04
CA PRO A 76 20.85 8.77 3.26
C PRO A 76 20.40 10.21 3.00
N THR A 77 20.94 10.85 1.97
CA THR A 77 20.64 12.24 1.60
C THR A 77 19.21 12.44 1.12
N GLU A 78 18.61 11.44 0.46
CA GLU A 78 17.26 11.57 -0.10
C GLU A 78 16.17 11.01 0.82
N GLN A 79 16.52 10.21 1.83
CA GLN A 79 15.56 9.50 2.67
C GLN A 79 14.49 10.41 3.28
N ALA A 80 14.87 11.60 3.75
CA ALA A 80 13.95 12.56 4.36
C ALA A 80 12.85 13.03 3.39
N ALA A 81 13.17 13.17 2.10
CA ALA A 81 12.21 13.54 1.06
C ALA A 81 11.46 12.32 0.49
N LEU A 82 12.17 11.20 0.34
CA LEU A 82 11.68 10.00 -0.32
C LEU A 82 10.70 9.21 0.55
N LEU A 83 10.98 9.04 1.85
CA LEU A 83 10.15 8.25 2.75
C LEU A 83 8.69 8.76 2.79
N PRO A 84 8.41 10.05 3.07
CA PRO A 84 7.03 10.53 3.14
C PRO A 84 6.27 10.36 1.82
N LYS A 85 6.94 10.55 0.68
CA LYS A 85 6.33 10.39 -0.65
C LYS A 85 6.00 8.93 -0.93
N ALA A 86 6.95 8.01 -0.70
CA ALA A 86 6.74 6.59 -0.94
C ALA A 86 5.64 5.99 -0.04
N CYS A 87 5.57 6.42 1.23
CA CYS A 87 4.54 5.94 2.16
C CYS A 87 3.13 6.41 1.76
N ARG A 88 2.96 7.71 1.46
CA ARG A 88 1.67 8.27 1.04
C ARG A 88 1.22 7.73 -0.32
N LEU A 89 2.16 7.54 -1.26
CA LEU A 89 1.88 6.88 -2.53
C LEU A 89 1.37 5.46 -2.32
N GLY A 90 2.00 4.70 -1.42
CA GLY A 90 1.55 3.36 -1.04
C GLY A 90 0.13 3.35 -0.47
N GLN A 91 -0.19 4.28 0.42
CA GLN A 91 -1.53 4.39 1.00
C GLN A 91 -2.57 4.65 -0.09
N MET A 92 -2.32 5.61 -0.97
CA MET A 92 -3.22 5.95 -2.08
C MET A 92 -3.46 4.77 -3.03
N ILE A 93 -2.38 4.16 -3.55
CA ILE A 93 -2.48 3.04 -4.49
C ILE A 93 -3.10 1.82 -3.82
N GLY A 94 -2.70 1.51 -2.59
CA GLY A 94 -3.19 0.35 -1.85
C GLY A 94 -4.68 0.43 -1.58
N LEU A 95 -5.17 1.60 -1.16
CA LEU A 95 -6.61 1.82 -0.93
C LEU A 95 -7.41 1.67 -2.22
N GLU A 96 -6.92 2.23 -3.32
CA GLU A 96 -7.60 2.15 -4.61
C GLU A 96 -7.62 0.71 -5.15
N TRP A 97 -6.48 0.02 -5.14
CA TRP A 97 -6.36 -1.34 -5.67
C TRP A 97 -7.20 -2.36 -4.91
N ALA A 98 -7.37 -2.16 -3.60
CA ALA A 98 -8.12 -3.03 -2.70
C ALA A 98 -9.66 -2.92 -2.86
N ARG A 99 -10.16 -1.93 -3.59
CA ARG A 99 -11.60 -1.77 -3.89
C ARG A 99 -12.11 -2.90 -4.80
N ASP A 100 -13.44 -3.01 -4.90
CA ASP A 100 -14.10 -3.95 -5.81
C ASP A 100 -13.59 -3.76 -7.25
N LYS A 101 -13.42 -4.88 -7.98
CA LYS A 101 -12.88 -4.87 -9.34
C LYS A 101 -13.68 -3.99 -10.31
N LYS A 102 -15.00 -3.85 -10.10
CA LYS A 102 -15.91 -3.05 -10.93
C LYS A 102 -15.79 -1.55 -10.66
N VAL A 103 -15.22 -1.17 -9.51
CA VAL A 103 -15.12 0.22 -9.04
C VAL A 103 -13.70 0.74 -9.19
N ARG A 104 -12.70 -0.06 -8.82
CA ARG A 104 -11.30 0.36 -8.82
C ARG A 104 -10.83 0.82 -10.20
N ARG A 105 -10.00 1.87 -10.22
CA ARG A 105 -9.32 2.42 -11.39
C ARG A 105 -7.91 1.89 -11.56
N ILE A 106 -7.29 1.42 -10.48
CA ILE A 106 -5.97 0.80 -10.48
C ILE A 106 -6.13 -0.70 -10.30
N ASP A 107 -5.71 -1.47 -11.30
CA ASP A 107 -5.72 -2.94 -11.26
C ASP A 107 -4.30 -3.53 -11.06
N THR A 108 -4.21 -4.86 -11.06
CA THR A 108 -2.91 -5.54 -10.89
C THR A 108 -1.94 -5.26 -12.03
N ARG A 109 -2.40 -5.06 -13.27
CA ARG A 109 -1.51 -4.73 -14.40
C ARG A 109 -0.88 -3.37 -14.18
N ASP A 110 -1.62 -2.43 -13.60
CA ASP A 110 -1.10 -1.12 -13.23
C ASP A 110 -0.04 -1.22 -12.14
N LEU A 111 -0.21 -2.08 -11.13
CA LEU A 111 0.84 -2.32 -10.13
C LEU A 111 2.14 -2.84 -10.77
N HIS A 112 2.04 -3.71 -11.76
CA HIS A 112 3.21 -4.21 -12.50
C HIS A 112 3.87 -3.09 -13.31
N ALA A 113 3.08 -2.24 -13.96
CA ALA A 113 3.59 -1.09 -14.70
C ALA A 113 4.29 -0.09 -13.77
N PHE A 114 3.68 0.24 -12.63
CA PHE A 114 4.27 1.11 -11.62
C PHE A 114 5.58 0.55 -11.06
N LYS A 115 5.63 -0.75 -10.76
CA LYS A 115 6.87 -1.42 -10.36
C LYS A 115 7.96 -1.25 -11.44
N GLY A 116 7.62 -1.48 -12.71
CA GLY A 116 8.54 -1.27 -13.82
C GLY A 116 9.06 0.17 -13.91
N GLN A 117 8.17 1.17 -13.76
CA GLN A 117 8.56 2.59 -13.72
C GLN A 117 9.52 2.89 -12.56
N LEU A 118 9.25 2.37 -11.36
CA LEU A 118 10.16 2.51 -10.22
C LEU A 118 11.51 1.86 -10.51
N GLU A 119 11.55 0.68 -11.10
CA GLU A 119 12.79 -0.07 -11.39
C GLU A 119 13.64 0.58 -12.48
N VAL A 120 13.00 1.12 -13.53
CA VAL A 120 13.68 1.80 -14.65
C VAL A 120 14.16 3.20 -14.27
N SER A 121 13.50 3.88 -13.32
CA SER A 121 13.98 5.18 -12.86
C SER A 121 15.35 5.06 -12.20
N GLY A 122 16.36 5.69 -12.79
CA GLY A 122 17.71 5.76 -12.22
C GLY A 122 17.78 6.58 -10.92
N ASP A 123 16.74 7.37 -10.65
CA ASP A 123 16.57 8.20 -9.47
C ASP A 123 15.33 7.73 -8.68
N ALA A 124 15.47 7.49 -7.38
CA ALA A 124 14.40 6.91 -6.58
C ALA A 124 13.24 7.89 -6.35
N LEU A 125 13.56 9.16 -6.10
CA LEU A 125 12.58 10.22 -5.84
C LEU A 125 11.76 10.52 -7.09
N ARG A 126 12.43 10.72 -8.23
CA ARG A 126 11.79 10.94 -9.53
C ARG A 126 10.90 9.77 -9.92
N GLY A 127 11.31 8.54 -9.64
CA GLY A 127 10.51 7.34 -9.90
C GLY A 127 9.20 7.35 -9.12
N VAL A 128 9.25 7.69 -7.84
CA VAL A 128 8.06 7.82 -6.98
C VAL A 128 7.13 8.91 -7.51
N GLU A 129 7.66 10.06 -7.92
CA GLU A 129 6.87 11.17 -8.46
C GLU A 129 6.18 10.81 -9.79
N GLN A 130 6.85 10.07 -10.66
CA GLN A 130 6.26 9.59 -11.93
C GLN A 130 5.12 8.60 -11.70
N VAL A 131 5.29 7.66 -10.75
CA VAL A 131 4.23 6.72 -10.39
C VAL A 131 3.07 7.45 -9.73
N GLU A 132 3.33 8.42 -8.86
CA GLU A 132 2.29 9.24 -8.25
C GLU A 132 1.44 9.96 -9.31
N ALA A 133 2.09 10.64 -10.27
CA ALA A 133 1.38 11.31 -11.37
C ALA A 133 0.55 10.32 -12.21
N SER A 134 1.10 9.14 -12.50
CA SER A 134 0.43 8.09 -13.27
C SER A 134 -0.80 7.53 -12.52
N ALA A 135 -0.66 7.28 -11.22
CA ALA A 135 -1.74 6.78 -10.37
C ALA A 135 -2.87 7.80 -10.25
N ARG A 136 -2.55 9.08 -9.99
CA ARG A 136 -3.53 10.17 -9.94
C ARG A 136 -4.29 10.32 -11.26
N THR A 137 -3.58 10.27 -12.38
CA THR A 137 -4.19 10.34 -13.72
C THR A 137 -5.18 9.20 -13.96
N LYS A 138 -4.88 7.99 -13.48
CA LYS A 138 -5.79 6.84 -13.59
C LYS A 138 -7.02 6.99 -12.72
N MET A 139 -6.85 7.47 -11.48
CA MET A 139 -7.95 7.66 -10.54
C MET A 139 -8.91 8.80 -10.91
N ALA A 140 -8.45 9.77 -11.70
CA ALA A 140 -9.26 10.90 -12.16
C ALA A 140 -10.19 10.57 -13.35
N ARG A 141 -10.10 9.36 -13.92
CA ARG A 141 -10.95 8.86 -15.01
C ARG A 141 -12.18 8.13 -14.46
#